data_AF-A0A6G6W325-F1
#
_entry.id   AF-A0A6G6W325-F1
#
_cell.length_a   1.000
_cell.length_b   1.000
_cell.length_c   1.000
_cell.angle_alpha   90.00
_cell.angle_beta   90.00
_cell.angle_gamma   90.00
#
_symmetry.space_group_name_H-M   'P 1'
#
loop_
_entity.id
_entity.type
_entity.pdbx_description
1 polymer ?
#
loop_
_entity_poly.entity_id
_entity_poly.type
_entity_poly.pdbx_seq_one_letter_code
_entity_poly.pdbx_strand_id
1 'polypeptide(L)' 'MPGTFDLDTTTLAQLLDDPRARAVIVEVVPELPNHPMIGFVKNLPVNQLLQMAGSQLDPATVSTLTQRIQAL' A
#
# COMPACT_ATOMS: atom_id res chain seq x y z
N MET A 1 5.21 -9.95 -17.17
CA MET A 1 4.67 -8.58 -17.24
C MET A 1 4.84 -8.00 -15.85
N PRO A 2 5.98 -7.38 -15.54
CA PRO A 2 6.21 -6.84 -14.21
C PRO A 2 5.33 -5.60 -14.02
N GLY A 3 4.71 -5.52 -12.85
CA GLY A 3 3.66 -4.58 -12.46
C GLY A 3 4.02 -3.12 -12.71
N THR A 4 2.99 -2.32 -12.92
CA THR A 4 3.09 -0.89 -13.23
C THR A 4 3.64 -0.09 -12.03
N PHE A 5 3.56 -0.66 -10.82
CA PHE A 5 3.92 0.00 -9.56
C PHE A 5 5.10 -0.71 -8.86
N ASP A 6 6.25 -0.04 -8.81
CA ASP A 6 7.41 -0.47 -8.03
C ASP A 6 7.19 -0.14 -6.55
N LEU A 7 7.12 -1.12 -5.67
CA LEU A 7 6.81 -0.87 -4.25
C LEU A 7 7.93 -0.12 -3.51
N ASP A 8 9.16 -0.19 -4.02
CA ASP A 8 10.33 0.48 -3.45
C ASP A 8 10.40 1.98 -3.80
N THR A 9 9.79 2.40 -4.90
CA THR A 9 9.86 3.78 -5.40
C THR A 9 8.50 4.46 -5.41
N THR A 10 7.43 3.70 -5.63
CA THR A 10 6.05 4.18 -5.60
C THR A 10 5.68 4.51 -4.18
N THR A 11 5.23 5.74 -3.99
CA THR A 11 4.73 6.22 -2.72
C THR A 11 3.27 5.83 -2.54
N LEU A 12 2.81 5.72 -1.30
CA LEU A 12 1.40 5.48 -1.04
C LEU A 12 0.50 6.58 -1.61
N ALA A 13 0.95 7.83 -1.68
CA ALA A 13 0.23 8.91 -2.32
C ALA A 13 -0.09 8.58 -3.79
N GLN A 14 0.89 8.08 -4.53
CA GLN A 14 0.70 7.68 -5.94
C GLN A 14 -0.26 6.50 -6.07
N LEU A 15 -0.22 5.52 -5.16
CA LEU A 15 -1.21 4.43 -5.14
C LEU A 15 -2.60 4.91 -4.73
N LEU A 16 -2.70 5.84 -3.79
CA LEU A 16 -3.99 6.40 -3.35
C LEU A 16 -4.61 7.31 -4.42
N ASP A 17 -3.79 7.92 -5.28
CA ASP A 17 -4.23 8.67 -6.45
C ASP A 17 -4.79 7.75 -7.56
N ASP A 18 -4.31 6.50 -7.69
CA ASP A 18 -4.96 5.53 -8.58
C ASP A 18 -6.19 4.90 -7.90
N PRO A 19 -7.40 5.05 -8.48
CA PRO A 19 -8.63 4.54 -7.88
C PRO A 19 -8.64 3.01 -7.71
N ARG A 20 -7.90 2.26 -8.54
CA ARG A 20 -7.80 0.81 -8.45
C ARG A 20 -6.91 0.39 -7.29
N ALA A 21 -5.75 1.01 -7.15
CA ALA A 21 -4.83 0.73 -6.05
C ALA A 21 -5.43 1.18 -4.71
N ARG A 22 -6.09 2.34 -4.68
CA ARG A 22 -6.87 2.78 -3.50
C ARG A 22 -7.92 1.76 -3.09
N ALA A 23 -8.68 1.18 -4.02
CA ALA A 23 -9.68 0.16 -3.70
C ALA A 23 -9.05 -1.07 -3.06
N VAL A 24 -7.92 -1.56 -3.61
CA VAL A 24 -7.15 -2.67 -3.03
C VAL A 24 -6.65 -2.32 -1.62
N ILE A 25 -6.08 -1.13 -1.42
CA ILE A 25 -5.59 -0.70 -0.11
C ILE A 25 -6.74 -0.62 0.91
N VAL A 26 -7.90 -0.08 0.53
CA VAL A 26 -9.07 0.02 1.41
C VAL A 26 -9.64 -1.36 1.75
N GLU A 27 -9.65 -2.29 0.79
CA GLU A 27 -10.16 -3.65 0.99
C GLU A 27 -9.26 -4.46 1.94
N VAL A 28 -7.94 -4.31 1.80
CA VAL A 28 -6.96 -5.07 2.57
C VAL A 28 -6.61 -4.39 3.89
N VAL A 29 -6.51 -3.06 3.90
CA VAL A 29 -6.13 -2.23 5.06
C VAL A 29 -7.05 -0.99 5.14
N PRO A 30 -8.30 -1.15 5.61
CA PRO A 30 -9.28 -0.07 5.67
C PRO A 30 -8.91 1.07 6.64
N GLU A 31 -7.97 0.81 7.54
CA GLU A 31 -7.43 1.74 8.52
C GLU A 31 -6.36 2.69 7.94
N LEU A 32 -5.77 2.35 6.79
CA LEU A 32 -4.72 3.15 6.14
C LEU A 32 -5.21 4.55 5.70
N PRO A 33 -6.33 4.70 4.97
CA PRO A 33 -6.85 6.00 4.56
C PRO A 33 -7.32 6.88 5.73
N ASN A 34 -7.75 6.25 6.82
CA ASN A 34 -8.25 6.94 8.02
C ASN A 34 -7.16 7.16 9.07
N HIS A 35 -5.92 6.80 8.76
CA HIS A 35 -4.83 6.90 9.71
C HIS A 35 -4.54 8.38 10.02
N PRO A 36 -4.40 8.79 11.30
CA PRO A 36 -4.15 10.19 11.66
C PRO A 36 -2.85 10.74 11.05
N MET A 37 -1.92 9.84 10.69
CA MET A 37 -0.67 10.18 10.00
C MET A 37 -0.72 9.97 8.48
N ILE A 38 -1.90 9.80 7.85
CA ILE A 38 -2.02 9.58 6.39
C ILE A 38 -1.26 10.63 5.58
N GLY A 39 -1.23 11.88 6.05
CA GLY A 39 -0.47 12.97 5.44
C GLY A 39 1.04 12.75 5.41
N PHE A 40 1.59 12.01 6.38
CA PHE A 40 3.00 11.65 6.46
C PHE A 40 3.27 10.33 5.74
N VAL A 41 2.47 9.29 6.04
CA VAL A 41 2.69 7.94 5.49
C VAL A 41 2.46 7.89 3.99
N LYS A 42 1.60 8.75 3.41
CA LYS A 42 1.42 8.83 1.96
C LYS A 42 2.69 9.20 1.20
N ASN A 43 3.62 9.93 1.83
CA ASN A 43 4.88 10.30 1.19
C ASN A 43 5.95 9.20 1.31
N LEU A 44 5.67 8.13 2.06
CA LEU A 44 6.60 7.02 2.20
C LEU A 44 6.43 6.02 1.05
N PRO A 45 7.52 5.34 0.66
CA PRO A 45 7.47 4.21 -0.25
C PRO A 45 6.59 3.10 0.32
N VAL A 46 5.91 2.39 -0.56
CA VAL A 46 4.98 1.32 -0.17
C VAL A 46 5.71 0.20 0.53
N ASN A 47 6.93 -0.16 0.13
CA ASN A 47 7.76 -1.15 0.83
C ASN A 47 8.00 -0.74 2.29
N GLN A 48 8.32 0.53 2.53
CA GLN A 48 8.57 1.03 3.89
C GLN A 48 7.29 0.99 4.74
N LEU A 49 6.14 1.27 4.12
CA LEU A 49 4.84 1.13 4.77
C LEU A 49 4.48 -0.31 5.03
N LEU A 50 4.74 -1.22 4.11
CA LEU A 50 4.51 -2.65 4.27
C LEU A 50 5.40 -3.23 5.37
N GLN A 51 6.61 -2.72 5.57
CA GLN A 51 7.45 -3.10 6.70
C GLN A 51 6.90 -2.56 8.03
N MET A 52 6.42 -1.32 8.04
CA MET A 52 5.84 -0.69 9.24
C MET A 52 4.44 -1.22 9.58
N ALA A 53 3.72 -1.68 8.56
CA ALA A 53 2.42 -2.30 8.68
C ALA A 53 2.56 -3.80 8.90
N GLY A 54 3.59 -4.47 8.43
CA GLY A 54 3.83 -5.90 8.66
C GLY A 54 4.15 -6.25 10.11
N SER A 55 4.46 -5.25 10.95
CA SER A 55 4.48 -5.42 12.41
C SER A 55 3.10 -5.31 13.06
N GLN A 56 2.11 -4.77 12.34
CA GLN A 56 0.72 -4.56 12.79
C GLN A 56 -0.30 -5.45 12.06
N LEU A 57 0.02 -5.91 10.86
CA LEU A 57 -0.78 -6.70 9.94
C LEU A 57 -0.13 -8.06 9.75
N ASP A 58 -0.97 -9.08 9.57
CA ASP A 58 -0.49 -10.41 9.25
C ASP A 58 0.33 -10.44 7.94
N PRO A 59 1.40 -11.24 7.89
CA PRO A 59 2.25 -11.35 6.70
C PRO A 59 1.51 -11.88 5.45
N ALA A 60 0.41 -12.62 5.65
CA ALA A 60 -0.49 -13.05 4.58
C ALA A 60 -1.22 -11.85 3.93
N THR A 61 -1.62 -10.88 4.74
CA THR A 61 -2.28 -9.64 4.32
C THR A 61 -1.32 -8.77 3.51
N VAL A 62 -0.08 -8.62 4.00
CA VAL A 62 1.00 -7.90 3.31
C VAL A 62 1.32 -8.53 1.95
N SER A 63 1.41 -9.86 1.90
CA SER A 63 1.69 -10.59 0.64
C SER A 63 0.55 -10.43 -0.37
N THR A 64 -0.71 -10.50 0.09
CA THR A 64 -1.89 -10.29 -0.76
C THR A 64 -1.95 -8.87 -1.30
N LEU A 65 -1.67 -7.87 -0.46
CA LEU A 65 -1.61 -6.46 -0.86
C LEU A 65 -0.53 -6.23 -1.92
N THR A 66 0.67 -6.76 -1.68
CA THR A 66 1.81 -6.71 -2.60
C THR A 66 1.45 -7.32 -3.95
N GLN A 67 0.92 -8.54 -3.97
CA GLN A 67 0.54 -9.22 -5.20
C GLN A 67 -0.54 -8.47 -5.97
N ARG A 68 -1.56 -7.95 -5.28
CA ARG A 68 -2.63 -7.18 -5.94
C ARG A 68 -2.13 -5.86 -6.50
N ILE A 69 -1.26 -5.15 -5.80
CA ILE A 69 -0.67 -3.90 -6.29
C ILE A 69 0.27 -4.17 -7.48
N GLN A 70 1.10 -5.22 -7.42
CA GLN A 70 1.97 -5.62 -8.53
C GLN A 70 1.19 -6.17 -9.74
N ALA A 71 -0.05 -6.59 -9.57
CA ALA A 71 -0.91 -7.04 -10.65
C ALA A 71 -1.65 -5.88 -11.36
N LEU A 72 -1.58 -4.65 -10.82
CA LEU A 72 -2.09 -3.42 -11.43
C LEU A 72 -1.04 -2.79 -12.36
#